data_AF-A0A9R1XQN8-F1
#
_entry.id   AF-A0A9R1XQN8-F1
#
_cell.length_a   1.000
_cell.length_b   1.000
_cell.length_c   1.000
_cell.angle_alpha   90.00
_cell.angle_beta   90.00
_cell.angle_gamma   90.00
#
_symmetry.space_group_name_H-M   'P 1'
#
loop_
_entity.id
_entity.type
_entity.pdbx_description
1 polymer ?
#
loop_
_entity_poly.entity_id
_entity_poly.type
_entity_poly.pdbx_seq_one_letter_code
_entity_poly.pdbx_strand_id
1 'polypeptide(L)'
;MMGDLQVVGGIKKLNNNNYKTWETCMKSYLQGQDLWEVVGGRKTTPPEEDVNGDLRKWKIKVGKTMFSLKTTIEEEMLEHIRDENTPKEA
;
A
#
# COMPACT_ATOMS: atom_id res chain seq x y z
N MET A 1 8.46 20.70 -16.81
CA MET A 1 8.71 20.59 -15.36
C MET A 1 7.56 19.80 -14.79
N MET A 2 7.70 18.47 -14.72
CA MET A 2 6.67 17.58 -14.18
C MET A 2 6.67 17.82 -12.67
N GLY A 3 5.65 18.50 -12.16
CA GLY A 3 5.56 18.80 -10.73
C GLY A 3 5.63 17.50 -9.95
N ASP A 4 6.58 17.44 -9.01
CA ASP A 4 6.76 16.32 -8.10
C ASP A 4 5.40 15.96 -7.50
N LEU A 5 4.84 14.84 -7.97
CA LEU A 5 3.62 14.25 -7.42
C LEU A 5 3.86 14.14 -5.92
N GLN A 6 3.16 14.96 -5.12
CA GLN A 6 3.39 15.08 -3.68
C GLN A 6 3.46 13.68 -3.08
N VAL A 7 4.69 13.29 -2.76
CA VAL A 7 5.00 11.99 -2.19
C VAL A 7 4.30 11.93 -0.85
N VAL A 8 3.53 10.88 -0.63
CA VAL A 8 2.87 10.59 0.64
C VAL A 8 3.87 10.75 1.79
N GLY A 9 3.70 11.80 2.60
CA GLY A 9 4.53 12.07 3.77
C GLY A 9 6.03 12.27 3.53
N GLY A 10 6.48 12.56 2.30
CA GLY A 10 7.91 12.68 1.98
C GLY A 10 8.70 11.36 1.95
N ILE A 11 8.02 10.21 1.94
CA ILE A 11 8.65 8.88 1.86
C ILE A 11 9.27 8.68 0.47
N LYS A 12 10.60 8.67 0.38
CA LYS A 12 11.31 8.36 -0.88
C LYS A 12 10.72 7.11 -1.53
N LYS A 13 10.36 7.19 -2.82
CA LYS A 13 9.74 6.06 -3.52
C LYS A 13 10.62 4.81 -3.51
N LEU A 14 10.00 3.63 -3.49
CA LEU A 14 10.67 2.34 -3.54
C LEU A 14 11.35 2.16 -4.90
N ASN A 15 12.62 1.76 -4.85
CA ASN A 15 13.39 1.30 -5.99
C ASN A 15 14.26 0.10 -5.61
N ASN A 16 15.01 -0.40 -6.59
CA ASN A 16 15.88 -1.57 -6.49
C ASN A 16 16.92 -1.52 -5.34
N ASN A 17 17.23 -0.34 -4.81
CA ASN A 17 18.33 -0.16 -3.86
C ASN A 17 17.91 0.29 -2.46
N ASN A 18 16.63 0.60 -2.22
CA ASN A 18 16.20 1.24 -0.97
C ASN A 18 15.10 0.50 -0.20
N TYR A 19 14.79 -0.75 -0.55
CA TYR A 19 13.69 -1.52 0.05
C TYR A 19 13.63 -1.45 1.57
N LYS A 20 14.74 -1.73 2.29
CA LYS A 20 14.75 -1.74 3.76
C LYS A 20 14.38 -0.38 4.38
N THR A 21 14.89 0.70 3.79
CA THR A 21 14.59 2.06 4.24
C THR A 21 13.15 2.42 3.92
N TRP A 22 12.69 2.10 2.71
CA TRP A 22 11.31 2.31 2.29
C TRP A 22 10.33 1.54 3.18
N GLU A 23 10.60 0.27 3.45
CA GLU A 23 9.77 -0.61 4.30
C GLU A 23 9.63 -0.01 5.71
N THR A 24 10.73 0.43 6.31
CA THR A 24 10.72 1.02 7.66
C THR A 24 9.91 2.33 7.70
N CYS A 25 10.10 3.21 6.71
CA CYS A 25 9.37 4.47 6.60
C CYS A 25 7.87 4.23 6.33
N MET A 26 7.55 3.31 5.42
CA MET A 26 6.18 2.97 5.06
C MET A 26 5.44 2.31 6.23
N LYS A 27 6.09 1.39 6.95
CA LYS A 27 5.53 0.81 8.18
C LYS A 27 5.18 1.88 9.19
N SER A 28 6.10 2.80 9.47
CA SER A 28 5.89 3.90 10.42
C SER A 28 4.75 4.82 9.98
N TYR A 29 4.69 5.14 8.68
CA TYR A 29 3.62 5.94 8.10
C TYR A 29 2.25 5.27 8.24
N LEU A 30 2.13 4.00 7.86
CA LEU A 30 0.88 3.25 7.96
C LEU A 30 0.43 3.08 9.41
N GLN A 31 1.36 2.92 10.35
CA GLN A 31 1.04 2.92 11.78
C GLN A 31 0.50 4.27 12.24
N GLY A 32 1.14 5.38 11.85
CA GLY A 32 0.68 6.74 12.17
C GLY A 32 -0.67 7.11 11.54
N GLN A 33 -1.07 6.42 10.46
CA GLN A 33 -2.37 6.61 9.80
C GLN A 33 -3.43 5.59 10.23
N ASP A 34 -3.13 4.71 11.19
CA ASP A 34 -4.02 3.60 11.61
C ASP A 34 -4.42 2.67 10.44
N LEU A 35 -3.50 2.51 9.48
CA LEU A 35 -3.64 1.68 8.28
C LEU A 35 -2.85 0.37 8.37
N TRP A 36 -1.86 0.28 9.26
CA TRP A 36 -1.02 -0.91 9.41
C TRP A 36 -1.81 -2.19 9.72
N GLU A 37 -2.97 -2.08 10.36
CA GLU A 37 -3.84 -3.23 10.65
C GLU A 37 -4.29 -3.99 9.39
N VAL A 38 -4.37 -3.30 8.24
CA VAL A 38 -4.72 -3.89 6.95
C VAL A 38 -3.57 -4.74 6.40
N VAL A 39 -2.34 -4.25 6.51
CA VAL A 39 -1.14 -4.92 5.97
C VAL A 39 -0.62 -5.99 6.93
N GLY A 40 -0.64 -5.71 8.23
CA GLY A 40 -0.11 -6.56 9.29
C GLY A 40 -0.98 -7.76 9.65
N GLY A 41 -1.96 -8.13 8.83
CA GLY A 41 -2.72 -9.38 9.00
C GLY A 41 -3.90 -9.33 9.96
N ARG A 42 -4.09 -8.25 10.74
CA ARG A 42 -5.16 -8.18 11.76
C ARG A 42 -6.55 -7.92 11.19
N LYS A 43 -6.65 -7.26 10.04
CA LYS A 43 -7.93 -6.93 9.36
C LYS A 43 -7.86 -7.24 7.87
N THR A 44 -7.32 -8.40 7.51
CA THR A 44 -7.22 -8.83 6.09
C THR A 44 -8.55 -9.30 5.52
N THR A 45 -9.48 -9.74 6.37
CA THR A 45 -10.82 -10.15 5.96
C THR A 45 -11.81 -9.01 6.13
N PRO A 46 -12.71 -8.77 5.14
CA PRO A 46 -13.83 -7.88 5.33
C PRO A 46 -14.72 -8.40 6.48
N PRO A 47 -15.38 -7.52 7.24
CA PRO A 47 -16.44 -7.94 8.15
C PRO A 47 -17.52 -8.73 7.41
N GLU A 48 -18.03 -9.80 8.03
CA GLU A 48 -19.08 -10.65 7.44
C GLU A 48 -20.41 -9.90 7.26
N GLU A 49 -20.68 -8.93 8.13
CA GLU A 49 -21.87 -8.09 8.11
C GLU A 49 -21.49 -6.61 8.22
N ASP A 50 -22.22 -5.73 7.53
CA ASP A 50 -22.03 -4.28 7.64
C ASP A 50 -22.75 -3.72 8.89
N VAL A 51 -22.40 -4.27 10.06
CA VAL A 51 -22.90 -3.76 11.33
C VAL A 51 -22.26 -2.38 11.54
N ASN A 52 -23.10 -1.36 11.78
CA ASN A 52 -22.64 -0.01 12.13
C ASN A 52 -21.66 0.65 11.13
N GLY A 53 -21.72 0.25 9.85
CA GLY A 53 -20.86 0.78 8.79
C GLY A 53 -19.42 0.28 8.82
N ASP A 54 -19.14 -0.82 9.53
CA ASP A 54 -17.79 -1.37 9.69
C ASP A 54 -17.21 -1.90 8.37
N LEU A 55 -18.05 -2.46 7.48
CA LEU A 55 -17.60 -2.87 6.14
C LEU A 55 -17.18 -1.64 5.32
N ARG A 56 -17.93 -0.54 5.42
CA ARG A 56 -17.57 0.73 4.76
C ARG A 56 -16.25 1.29 5.30
N LYS A 57 -16.07 1.33 6.63
CA LYS A 57 -14.81 1.78 7.26
C LYS A 57 -13.64 0.90 6.82
N TRP A 58 -13.82 -0.42 6.76
CA TRP A 58 -12.82 -1.36 6.28
C TRP A 58 -12.44 -1.09 4.83
N LYS A 59 -13.41 -0.96 3.91
CA LYS A 59 -13.16 -0.64 2.50
C LYS A 59 -12.39 0.66 2.33
N ILE A 60 -12.72 1.69 3.12
CA ILE A 60 -11.99 2.97 3.12
C ILE A 60 -10.54 2.78 3.58
N LYS A 61 -10.30 2.03 4.67
CA LYS A 61 -8.94 1.75 5.16
C LYS A 61 -8.12 0.97 4.12
N VAL A 62 -8.70 -0.04 3.48
CA VAL A 62 -8.04 -0.80 2.41
C VAL A 62 -7.70 0.09 1.22
N GLY A 63 -8.66 0.90 0.75
CA GLY A 63 -8.46 1.82 -0.36
C GLY A 63 -7.33 2.83 -0.09
N LYS A 64 -7.31 3.42 1.11
CA LYS A 64 -6.24 4.34 1.54
C LYS A 64 -4.88 3.65 1.59
N THR A 65 -4.82 2.46 2.18
CA THR A 65 -3.59 1.66 2.27
C THR A 65 -3.03 1.34 0.88
N MET A 66 -3.88 0.84 -0.03
CA MET A 66 -3.51 0.54 -1.41
C MET A 66 -3.02 1.77 -2.16
N PHE A 67 -3.68 2.91 -1.98
CA PHE A 67 -3.26 4.17 -2.59
C PHE A 67 -1.90 4.64 -2.08
N SER A 68 -1.66 4.60 -0.76
CA SER A 68 -0.37 4.95 -0.17
C SER A 68 0.77 4.05 -0.65
N LEU A 69 0.52 2.75 -0.78
CA LEU A 69 1.51 1.82 -1.32
C LEU A 69 1.82 2.13 -2.80
N LYS A 70 0.80 2.23 -3.66
CA LYS A 70 1.00 2.48 -5.10
C LYS A 70 1.72 3.80 -5.40
N THR A 71 1.44 4.85 -4.63
CA THR A 71 2.01 6.19 -4.85
C THR A 71 3.45 6.35 -4.37
N THR A 72 3.94 5.41 -3.55
CA THR A 72 5.29 5.42 -2.99
C THR A 72 6.18 4.35 -3.60
N ILE A 73 5.75 3.68 -4.66
CA ILE A 73 6.56 2.74 -5.43
C ILE A 73 6.91 3.42 -6.76
N GLU A 74 8.16 3.29 -7.21
CA GLU A 74 8.54 3.79 -8.55
C GLU A 74 7.81 3.00 -9.65
N GLU A 75 7.49 3.65 -10.76
CA GLU A 75 6.68 3.04 -11.83
C GLU A 75 7.36 1.79 -12.42
N GLU A 76 8.69 1.81 -12.54
CA GLU A 76 9.51 0.65 -12.94
C GLU A 76 9.35 -0.56 -12.02
N MET A 77 9.10 -0.35 -10.72
CA MET A 77 8.88 -1.41 -9.75
C MET A 77 7.44 -1.93 -9.82
N LEU A 78 6.48 -1.14 -10.30
CA LEU A 78 5.09 -1.58 -10.49
C LEU A 78 4.93 -2.53 -11.69
N GLU A 79 5.78 -2.40 -12.72
CA GLU A 79 5.77 -3.31 -13.87
C GLU A 79 6.07 -4.75 -13.46
N HIS A 80 7.00 -4.95 -12.54
CA HIS A 80 7.33 -6.27 -11.98
C HIS A 80 6.17 -6.91 -11.19
N ILE A 81 5.26 -6.10 -10.63
CA ILE A 81 4.07 -6.57 -9.90
C ILE A 81 2.92 -6.93 -10.87
N ARG A 82 2.90 -6.37 -12.10
CA ARG A 82 1.88 -6.69 -13.10
C ARG A 82 2.03 -8.08 -13.69
N ASP A 83 3.25 -8.59 -13.81
CA ASP A 83 3.54 -9.85 -14.49
C ASP A 83 3.33 -11.10 -13.60
N GLU A 84 3.22 -10.96 -12.28
CA GLU A 84 3.02 -12.09 -11.36
C GLU A 84 1.62 -12.75 -11.47
N ASN A 85 0.67 -12.17 -12.21
CA ASN A 85 -0.64 -12.77 -12.46
C ASN A 85 -0.69 -13.69 -13.70
N THR A 86 0.41 -13.86 -14.42
CA THR A 86 0.47 -14.83 -15.52
C THR A 86 1.14 -16.10 -14.99
N PRO A 87 0.43 -17.24 -14.86
CA PRO A 87 1.10 -18.50 -14.62
C PRO A 87 2.16 -18.67 -15.71
N LYS A 88 3.43 -18.81 -15.30
CA LYS A 88 4.46 -19.28 -16.23
C LYS A 88 3.98 -20.65 -16.73
N GLU A 89 3.49 -20.69 -17.96
CA GLU A 89 3.34 -21.96 -18.66
C GLU A 89 4.71 -22.62 -18.67
N ALA A 90 4.77 -23.82 -18.09
CA ALA A 90 5.93 -24.69 -18.08
C ALA A 90 6.05 -25.41 -19.43
#